data_AF-A0A7D5UU32-F1
#
_entry.id   AF-A0A7D5UU32-F1
#
_cell.length_a   1.000
_cell.length_b   1.000
_cell.length_c   1.000
_cell.angle_alpha   90.00
_cell.angle_beta   90.00
_cell.angle_gamma   90.00
#
_symmetry.space_group_name_H-M   'P 1'
#
loop_
_entity.id
_entity.type
_entity.pdbx_description
1 polymer ?
#
loop_
_entity_poly.entity_id
_entity_poly.type
_entity_poly.pdbx_seq_one_letter_code
_entity_poly.pdbx_strand_id
1 'polypeptide(L)'
;MKFVTVAVAALASVAAAWPYERECKPATYRCEHSLRGWDVCSTSGQWVYAGRCEHGTKCKMNHQNGSPYCLPPRHHHLYPEEEFEI
;
A
#
# COMPACT_ATOMS: atom_id res chain seq x y z
N MET A 1 -44.98 -16.84 0.76
CA MET A 1 -44.40 -15.98 -0.31
C MET A 1 -44.03 -14.58 0.18
N LYS A 2 -44.92 -13.84 0.87
CA LYS A 2 -44.62 -12.48 1.40
C LYS A 2 -43.47 -12.39 2.43
N PHE A 3 -43.27 -13.43 3.24
CA PHE A 3 -42.20 -13.45 4.26
C PHE A 3 -40.81 -13.71 3.66
N VAL A 4 -40.75 -14.47 2.57
CA VAL A 4 -39.48 -14.81 1.88
C VAL A 4 -38.92 -13.57 1.18
N THR A 5 -39.77 -12.75 0.57
CA THR A 5 -39.36 -11.51 -0.10
C THR A 5 -38.79 -10.47 0.87
N VAL A 6 -39.31 -10.39 2.09
CA VAL A 6 -38.80 -9.47 3.12
C VAL A 6 -37.43 -9.92 3.64
N ALA A 7 -37.22 -11.22 3.82
CA ALA A 7 -35.94 -11.76 4.28
C ALA A 7 -34.81 -11.55 3.26
N VAL A 8 -35.09 -11.73 1.97
CA VAL A 8 -34.12 -11.50 0.89
C VAL A 8 -33.73 -10.03 0.78
N ALA A 9 -34.71 -9.11 0.90
CA ALA A 9 -34.43 -7.68 0.87
C ALA A 9 -33.57 -7.21 2.06
N ALA A 10 -33.78 -7.77 3.25
CA ALA A 10 -32.99 -7.43 4.43
C ALA A 10 -31.51 -7.83 4.31
N LEU A 11 -31.22 -9.00 3.73
CA LEU A 11 -29.84 -9.49 3.54
C LEU A 11 -29.06 -8.68 2.50
N ALA A 12 -29.71 -8.23 1.42
CA ALA A 12 -29.07 -7.39 0.40
C ALA A 12 -28.59 -6.03 0.97
N SER A 13 -29.35 -5.46 1.91
CA SER A 13 -29.01 -4.19 2.57
C SER A 13 -27.74 -4.27 3.42
N VAL A 14 -27.42 -5.45 3.98
CA VAL A 14 -26.24 -5.63 4.83
C VAL A 14 -24.97 -5.69 4.00
N ALA A 15 -24.98 -6.42 2.88
CA ALA A 15 -23.81 -6.56 2.00
C ALA A 15 -23.33 -5.23 1.39
N ALA A 16 -24.24 -4.29 1.13
CA ALA A 16 -23.90 -2.97 0.60
C ALA A 16 -23.27 -2.03 1.65
N ALA A 17 -23.43 -2.32 2.95
CA ALA A 17 -22.90 -1.53 4.04
C ALA A 17 -21.62 -2.12 4.66
N TRP A 18 -21.08 -3.20 4.09
CA TRP A 18 -19.82 -3.77 4.59
C TRP A 18 -18.72 -2.73 4.36
N PRO A 19 -18.07 -2.24 5.42
CA PRO A 19 -16.91 -1.42 5.24
C PRO A 19 -15.91 -2.29 4.48
N TYR A 20 -15.61 -1.92 3.24
CA TYR A 20 -14.50 -2.50 2.52
C TYR A 20 -13.28 -2.27 3.41
N GLU A 21 -12.82 -3.31 4.11
CA GLU A 21 -11.68 -3.18 5.00
C GLU A 21 -10.52 -2.69 4.16
N ARG A 22 -10.07 -1.48 4.45
CA ARG A 22 -8.93 -0.91 3.75
C ARG A 22 -7.68 -1.55 4.31
N GLU A 23 -6.94 -2.22 3.44
CA GLU A 23 -5.61 -2.75 3.77
C GLU A 23 -4.62 -1.62 4.07
N CYS A 24 -4.88 -0.43 3.52
CA CYS A 24 -4.00 0.72 3.64
C CYS A 24 -4.72 2.08 3.53
N LYS A 25 -4.02 3.15 3.90
CA LYS A 25 -4.48 4.52 3.75
C LYS A 25 -4.15 5.02 2.33
N PRO A 26 -5.12 5.52 1.54
CA PRO A 26 -4.85 6.05 0.21
C PRO A 26 -3.72 7.09 0.20
N ALA A 27 -2.96 7.14 -0.90
CA ALA A 27 -1.78 7.99 -1.06
C ALA A 27 -0.67 7.72 -0.03
N THR A 28 -0.54 6.46 0.41
CA THR A 28 0.65 5.96 1.12
C THR A 28 1.43 5.01 0.23
N TYR A 29 2.70 4.84 0.55
CA TYR A 29 3.62 4.01 -0.22
C TYR A 29 4.29 3.00 0.70
N ARG A 30 4.78 1.91 0.11
CA ARG A 30 5.66 0.96 0.80
C ARG A 30 6.65 0.35 -0.19
N CYS A 31 7.83 -0.02 0.30
CA CYS A 31 8.68 -0.93 -0.44
C CYS A 31 8.09 -2.35 -0.40
N GLU A 32 8.22 -3.09 -1.50
CA GLU A 32 7.93 -4.52 -1.48
C GLU A 32 8.89 -5.26 -0.54
N HIS A 33 8.48 -6.44 -0.04
CA HIS A 33 9.38 -7.34 0.70
C HIS A 33 10.66 -7.69 -0.06
N SER A 34 10.59 -7.74 -1.40
CA SER A 34 11.75 -8.03 -2.25
C SER A 34 12.76 -6.87 -2.31
N LEU A 35 12.36 -5.67 -1.88
CA LEU A 35 13.08 -4.40 -2.02
C LEU A 35 13.41 -4.03 -3.47
N ARG A 36 12.79 -4.67 -4.47
CA ARG A 36 13.04 -4.39 -5.90
C ARG A 36 12.00 -3.47 -6.54
N GLY A 37 11.07 -2.96 -5.75
CA GLY A 37 9.98 -2.13 -6.21
C GLY A 37 9.20 -1.56 -5.03
N TRP A 38 8.12 -0.86 -5.35
CA TRP A 38 7.24 -0.26 -4.36
C TRP A 38 5.78 -0.36 -4.81
N ASP A 39 4.90 -0.35 -3.81
CA ASP A 39 3.47 -0.28 -3.99
C ASP A 39 2.96 1.13 -3.61
N VAL A 40 1.86 1.54 -4.23
CA VAL A 40 1.04 2.67 -3.81
C VAL A 40 -0.31 2.17 -3.31
N CYS A 41 -0.79 2.75 -2.21
CA CYS A 41 -2.15 2.51 -1.75
C CYS A 41 -3.13 3.30 -2.63
N SER A 42 -3.96 2.58 -3.36
CA SER A 42 -5.02 3.13 -4.22
C SER A 42 -6.14 3.79 -3.41
N THR A 43 -7.03 4.51 -4.10
CA THR A 43 -8.21 5.15 -3.49
C THR A 43 -9.23 4.14 -2.93
N SER A 44 -9.21 2.88 -3.36
CA SER A 44 -9.99 1.80 -2.76
C SER A 44 -9.38 1.24 -1.48
N GLY A 45 -8.18 1.69 -1.07
CA GLY A 45 -7.50 1.19 0.11
C GLY A 45 -6.79 -0.16 -0.11
N GLN A 46 -6.43 -0.47 -1.36
CA GLN A 46 -5.68 -1.66 -1.73
C GLN A 46 -4.26 -1.30 -2.19
N TRP A 47 -3.29 -2.13 -1.85
CA TRP A 47 -1.94 -2.01 -2.38
C TRP A 47 -1.89 -2.39 -3.85
N VAL A 48 -1.32 -1.51 -4.65
CA VAL A 48 -1.14 -1.72 -6.09
C VAL A 48 0.32 -1.48 -6.43
N TYR A 49 0.88 -2.40 -7.21
CA TYR A 49 2.24 -2.26 -7.73
C TYR A 49 2.40 -0.95 -8.50
N ALA A 50 3.37 -0.13 -8.07
CA ALA A 50 3.57 1.20 -8.62
C ALA A 50 4.85 1.31 -9.46
N GLY A 51 5.86 0.50 -9.18
CA GLY A 51 7.07 0.52 -9.99
C GLY A 51 8.19 -0.40 -9.52
N ARG A 52 9.21 -0.51 -10.38
CA ARG A 52 10.42 -1.31 -10.16
C ARG A 52 11.62 -0.42 -9.95
N CYS A 53 12.49 -0.83 -9.05
CA CYS A 53 13.83 -0.28 -8.94
C CYS A 53 14.75 -0.84 -10.05
N GLU A 54 15.60 0.04 -10.56
CA GLU A 54 16.64 -0.28 -11.55
C GLU A 54 17.61 -1.35 -10.99
N HIS A 55 18.27 -2.09 -11.88
CA HIS A 55 19.22 -3.11 -11.46
C HIS A 55 20.33 -2.53 -10.55
N GLY A 56 20.69 -3.25 -9.49
CA GLY A 56 21.71 -2.82 -8.54
C GLY A 56 21.25 -1.76 -7.52
N THR A 57 19.98 -1.38 -7.52
CA THR A 57 19.38 -0.49 -6.51
C THR A 57 18.38 -1.25 -5.63
N LYS A 58 18.11 -0.72 -4.43
CA LYS A 58 17.09 -1.26 -3.51
C LYS A 58 16.12 -0.15 -3.13
N CYS A 59 14.85 -0.52 -3.00
CA CYS A 59 13.84 0.35 -2.42
C CYS A 59 14.16 0.57 -0.94
N LYS A 60 14.23 1.84 -0.52
CA LYS A 60 14.23 2.26 0.88
C LYS A 60 13.15 3.32 1.08
N MET A 61 12.46 3.26 2.22
CA MET A 61 11.45 4.25 2.58
C MET A 61 12.12 5.44 3.25
N ASN A 62 11.87 6.65 2.76
CA ASN A 62 12.19 7.86 3.51
C ASN A 62 11.03 8.15 4.46
N HIS A 63 11.25 8.01 5.76
CA HIS A 63 10.19 8.19 6.75
C HIS A 63 9.84 9.66 6.98
N GLN A 64 10.73 10.60 6.66
CA GLN A 64 10.47 12.04 6.80
C GLN A 64 9.41 12.53 5.81
N ASN A 65 9.44 12.02 4.57
CA ASN A 65 8.48 12.40 3.53
C ASN A 65 7.49 11.29 3.14
N GLY A 66 7.62 10.10 3.71
CA GLY A 66 6.73 8.96 3.48
C GLY A 66 6.78 8.40 2.06
N SER A 67 7.90 8.54 1.35
CA SER A 67 8.06 8.12 -0.04
C SER A 67 9.19 7.09 -0.23
N PRO A 68 9.03 6.15 -1.18
CA PRO A 68 10.05 5.15 -1.49
C PRO A 68 11.08 5.71 -2.48
N TYR A 69 12.34 5.30 -2.32
CA TYR A 69 13.45 5.67 -3.19
C TYR A 69 14.25 4.44 -3.60
N CYS A 70 14.63 4.38 -4.88
CA CYS A 70 15.52 3.34 -5.40
C CYS A 70 16.97 3.79 -5.30
N LEU A 71 17.70 3.16 -4.40
CA LEU A 71 18.98 3.64 -3.90
C LEU A 71 20.06 2.55 -4.11
N PRO A 72 21.21 2.81 -4.78
CA PRO A 72 22.34 1.89 -4.77
C PRO A 72 22.86 1.53 -3.36
N PRO A 73 23.51 0.37 -3.18
CA PRO A 73 23.98 -0.08 -1.87
C PRO A 73 25.06 0.81 -1.22
N ARG A 74 25.68 1.75 -1.93
CA ARG A 74 26.77 2.61 -1.40
C ARG A 74 26.36 4.07 -1.16
N HIS A 75 25.20 4.31 -0.54
CA HIS A 75 24.74 5.66 -0.23
C HIS A 75 25.16 6.23 1.13
N HIS A 76 25.94 5.48 1.90
CA HIS A 76 26.37 5.85 3.26
C HIS A 76 27.04 7.24 3.36
N HIS A 77 27.41 7.88 2.25
CA HIS A 77 28.02 9.22 2.24
C HIS A 77 27.07 10.36 1.82
N LEU A 78 25.93 10.08 1.20
CA LEU A 78 25.01 11.12 0.67
C LEU A 78 23.74 11.30 1.49
N TYR A 79 23.30 10.26 2.21
CA TYR A 79 22.15 10.31 3.11
C TYR A 79 22.48 9.55 4.40
N PRO A 80 22.29 10.16 5.58
CA PRO A 80 22.42 9.43 6.85
C PRO A 80 21.46 8.25 6.87
N GLU A 81 21.91 7.08 7.33
CA GLU A 81 21.03 5.90 7.42
C GLU A 81 19.81 6.14 8.32
N GLU A 82 19.93 7.08 9.26
CA GLU A 82 18.87 7.58 10.16
C GLU A 82 17.62 8.11 9.42
N GLU A 83 17.77 8.56 8.16
CA GLU A 83 16.63 9.04 7.35
C GLU A 83 15.85 7.89 6.67
N PHE A 84 16.48 6.72 6.57
CA PHE A 84 15.98 5.53 5.87
C PHE A 84 16.03 4.27 6.76
N GLU A 85 16.02 4.43 8.09
CA GLU A 85 16.08 3.33 9.04
C GLU A 85 14.97 2.30 8.77
N ILE A 86 15.37 1.02 8.80
CA ILE A 86 14.55 -0.17 8.50
C ILE A 86 13.63 -0.49 9.68
#